data_AF-A0A0D8XCA3-F1
#
_entry.id   AF-A0A0D8XCA3-F1
#
_cell.length_a   1.000
_cell.length_b   1.000
_cell.length_c   1.000
_cell.angle_alpha   90.00
_cell.angle_beta   90.00
_cell.angle_gamma   90.00
#
_symmetry.space_group_name_H-M   'P 1'
#
loop_
_entity.id
_entity.type
_entity.pdbx_description
1 polymer ?
#
loop_
_entity_poly.entity_id
_entity_poly.type
_entity_poly.pdbx_seq_one_letter_code
_entity_poly.pdbx_strand_id
1 'polypeptide(L)'
;MKRVNLFRILIIFLASLTSIYAIRCYTGVVGEDRKADQIEECYAGFCLKVKYQSDQRPIVSYGCDQTEMCNKDGCYNGYQNSLVCCCSKDLCNSTSNHSTIFTLLPLLLIKILI
;
A
#
# COMPACT_ATOMS: atom_id res chain seq x y z
N MET A 1 39.62 -22.21 -5.70
CA MET A 1 38.85 -21.20 -4.94
C MET A 1 39.03 -19.84 -5.61
N LYS A 2 38.01 -19.31 -6.30
CA LYS A 2 38.09 -17.98 -6.94
C LYS A 2 38.00 -16.92 -5.84
N ARG A 3 39.01 -16.05 -5.70
CA ARG A 3 38.96 -14.87 -4.83
C ARG A 3 37.87 -13.94 -5.37
N VAL A 4 36.69 -13.99 -4.76
CA VAL A 4 35.61 -13.05 -5.06
C VAL A 4 36.09 -11.68 -4.58
N ASN A 5 36.26 -10.75 -5.51
CA ASN A 5 36.86 -9.45 -5.24
C ASN A 5 35.88 -8.63 -4.39
N LEU A 6 36.24 -8.36 -3.13
CA LEU A 6 35.39 -7.68 -2.14
C LEU A 6 34.80 -6.36 -2.68
N PHE A 7 35.56 -5.64 -3.51
CA PHE A 7 35.10 -4.43 -4.20
C PHE A 7 33.91 -4.66 -5.13
N ARG A 8 33.83 -5.80 -5.82
CA ARG A 8 32.70 -6.13 -6.69
C ARG A 8 31.43 -6.41 -5.89
N ILE A 9 31.56 -7.06 -4.72
CA ILE A 9 30.42 -7.28 -3.82
C ILE A 9 29.94 -5.93 -3.27
N LEU A 10 30.86 -5.06 -2.87
CA LEU A 10 30.53 -3.73 -2.34
C LEU A 10 29.78 -2.87 -3.37
N ILE A 11 30.22 -2.86 -4.64
CA ILE A 11 29.54 -2.12 -5.72
C ILE A 11 28.12 -2.64 -5.96
N ILE A 12 27.93 -3.96 -5.95
CA ILE A 12 26.59 -4.57 -6.11
C ILE A 12 25.68 -4.20 -4.93
N PHE A 13 26.22 -4.18 -3.71
CA PHE A 13 25.48 -3.80 -2.50
C PHE A 13 25.09 -2.31 -2.49
N LEU A 14 25.99 -1.43 -2.93
CA LEU A 14 25.69 0.00 -3.08
C LEU A 14 24.66 0.27 -4.18
N ALA A 15 24.68 -0.48 -5.28
CA ALA A 15 23.70 -0.35 -6.36
C ALA A 15 22.28 -0.77 -5.94
N SER A 16 22.14 -1.62 -4.91
CA SER A 16 20.82 -2.02 -4.39
C SER A 16 20.19 -1.03 -3.39
N LEU A 17 20.88 0.05 -3.00
CA LEU A 17 20.41 0.98 -1.96
C LEU A 17 19.54 2.14 -2.46
N THR A 18 19.27 2.24 -3.78
CA THR A 18 18.58 3.41 -4.35
C THR A 18 17.16 3.13 -4.85
N SER A 19 16.50 2.06 -4.39
CA SER A 19 15.06 1.90 -4.63
C SER A 19 14.29 2.93 -3.79
N ILE A 20 14.06 4.11 -4.37
CA ILE A 20 12.98 5.00 -3.95
C ILE A 20 11.69 4.21 -4.24
N TYR A 21 11.12 3.61 -3.19
CA TYR A 21 9.89 2.83 -3.32
C TYR A 21 8.73 3.79 -3.53
N ALA A 22 8.53 4.24 -4.78
CA ALA A 22 7.27 4.83 -5.18
C ALA A 22 6.24 3.70 -5.30
N ILE A 23 5.09 3.85 -4.64
CA ILE A 23 3.97 2.93 -4.74
C ILE A 23 2.90 3.53 -5.64
N ARG A 24 2.15 2.72 -6.38
CA ARG A 24 1.02 3.22 -7.17
C ARG A 24 -0.26 3.12 -6.37
N CYS A 25 -1.10 4.15 -6.37
CA CYS A 25 -2.38 4.14 -5.67
C CYS A 25 -3.52 4.55 -6.60
N TYR A 26 -4.73 4.04 -6.35
CA TYR A 26 -5.92 4.63 -6.96
C TYR A 26 -6.15 6.04 -6.39
N THR A 27 -6.60 6.96 -7.22
CA THR A 27 -6.84 8.36 -6.84
C THR A 27 -8.20 8.86 -7.33
N GLY A 28 -8.75 9.86 -6.64
CA GLY A 28 -10.02 10.50 -7.01
C GLY A 28 -11.14 10.31 -5.98
N VAL A 29 -12.27 10.98 -6.25
CA VAL A 29 -13.47 10.94 -5.39
C VAL A 29 -14.62 10.37 -6.19
N VAL A 30 -15.23 9.31 -5.65
CA VAL A 30 -16.33 8.58 -6.29
C VAL A 30 -17.44 8.29 -5.28
N GLY A 31 -18.64 7.99 -5.78
CA GLY A 31 -19.70 7.44 -4.93
C GLY A 31 -19.32 6.04 -4.43
N GLU A 32 -19.88 5.60 -3.30
CA GLU A 32 -19.55 4.31 -2.68
C GLU A 32 -19.61 3.10 -3.64
N ASP A 33 -20.56 3.09 -4.57
CA ASP A 33 -20.76 1.99 -5.52
C ASP A 33 -19.73 1.96 -6.66
N ARG A 34 -18.83 2.94 -6.71
CA ARG A 34 -17.84 3.09 -7.78
C ARG A 34 -16.42 2.94 -7.25
N LYS A 35 -15.55 2.44 -8.12
CA LYS A 35 -14.10 2.40 -7.89
C LYS A 35 -13.46 3.57 -8.62
N ALA A 36 -12.43 4.13 -8.01
CA ALA A 36 -11.51 5.02 -8.71
C ALA A 36 -10.79 4.22 -9.82
N ASP A 37 -10.68 4.82 -10.99
CA ASP A 37 -10.02 4.30 -12.19
C ASP A 37 -8.67 4.99 -12.46
N GLN A 38 -8.50 6.20 -11.93
CA GLN A 38 -7.25 6.95 -12.00
C GLN A 38 -6.21 6.35 -11.06
N ILE A 39 -4.97 6.32 -11.53
CA ILE A 39 -3.81 5.80 -10.81
C ILE A 39 -2.75 6.90 -10.75
N GLU A 40 -2.15 7.08 -9.58
CA GLU A 40 -1.07 8.02 -9.32
C GLU A 40 0.14 7.30 -8.71
N GLU A 41 1.35 7.73 -9.07
CA GLU A 41 2.59 7.30 -8.43
C GLU A 41 2.83 8.13 -7.17
N CYS A 42 2.87 7.47 -6.02
CA CYS A 42 3.04 8.06 -4.72
C CYS A 42 4.49 7.87 -4.25
N TYR A 43 5.15 8.99 -3.93
CA TYR A 43 6.39 8.98 -3.14
C TYR A 43 6.12 8.79 -1.64
N ALA A 44 4.84 8.79 -1.24
CA ALA A 44 4.39 8.45 0.09
C ALA A 44 4.42 6.92 0.32
N GLY A 45 4.70 6.49 1.54
CA GLY A 45 4.76 5.07 1.90
C GLY A 45 3.40 4.35 1.96
N PHE A 46 2.28 5.07 1.80
CA PHE A 46 0.93 4.52 1.94
C PHE A 46 -0.07 5.07 0.93
N CYS A 47 -0.93 4.17 0.43
CA CYS A 47 -2.19 4.49 -0.22
C CYS A 47 -3.29 4.67 0.83
N LEU A 48 -4.23 5.55 0.50
CA LEU A 48 -5.30 5.98 1.38
C LEU A 48 -6.66 5.77 0.71
N LYS A 49 -7.64 5.38 1.53
CA LYS A 49 -9.06 5.30 1.16
C LYS A 49 -9.91 5.82 2.32
N VAL A 50 -10.65 6.91 2.13
CA VAL A 50 -11.58 7.46 3.13
C VAL A 50 -13.00 7.26 2.66
N LYS A 51 -13.81 6.58 3.46
CA LYS A 51 -15.26 6.54 3.30
C LYS A 51 -15.89 7.53 4.27
N TYR A 52 -16.55 8.56 3.75
CA TYR A 52 -17.31 9.50 4.54
C TYR A 52 -18.74 8.98 4.71
N GLN A 53 -19.17 8.78 5.96
CA GLN A 53 -20.56 8.45 6.24
C GLN A 53 -21.41 9.72 6.09
N SER A 54 -22.43 9.67 5.23
CA SER A 54 -23.38 10.74 5.00
C SER A 54 -24.77 10.15 4.80
N ASP A 55 -25.78 10.77 5.39
CA ASP A 55 -27.19 10.31 5.37
C ASP A 55 -27.79 10.32 3.96
N GLN A 56 -27.22 11.09 3.04
CA GLN A 56 -27.76 11.24 1.69
C GLN A 56 -27.07 10.32 0.68
N ARG A 57 -25.73 10.40 0.59
CA ARG A 57 -24.90 9.51 -0.24
C ARG A 57 -23.47 9.43 0.31
N PRO A 58 -23.00 8.24 0.72
CA PRO A 58 -21.61 8.06 1.11
C PRO A 58 -20.68 8.29 -0.08
N ILE A 59 -19.63 9.07 0.15
CA ILE A 59 -18.56 9.31 -0.82
C ILE A 59 -17.28 8.63 -0.36
N VAL A 60 -16.50 8.16 -1.33
CA VAL A 60 -15.22 7.50 -1.09
C VAL A 60 -14.12 8.26 -1.81
N SER A 61 -13.13 8.69 -1.07
CA SER A 61 -11.92 9.34 -1.57
C SER A 61 -10.76 8.35 -1.56
N TYR A 62 -9.98 8.34 -2.63
CA TYR A 62 -8.79 7.53 -2.82
C TYR A 62 -7.60 8.46 -3.11
N GLY A 63 -6.41 8.09 -2.66
CA GLY A 63 -5.19 8.82 -3.02
C GLY A 63 -3.93 8.34 -2.29
N CYS A 64 -2.84 9.08 -2.45
CA CYS A 64 -1.63 8.93 -1.64
C CYS A 64 -1.84 9.55 -0.25
N ASP A 65 -1.22 9.01 0.79
CA ASP A 65 -1.15 9.71 2.08
C ASP A 65 -0.11 10.85 2.02
N GLN A 66 -0.59 12.07 1.75
CA GLN A 66 0.23 13.28 1.74
C GLN A 66 0.24 14.02 3.09
N THR A 67 -0.55 13.55 4.05
CA THR A 67 -0.85 14.24 5.31
C THR A 67 -0.37 13.49 6.55
N GLU A 68 0.42 12.42 6.36
CA GLU A 68 0.89 11.54 7.43
C GLU A 68 -0.25 10.96 8.29
N MET A 69 -1.41 10.73 7.67
CA MET A 69 -2.54 10.06 8.35
C MET A 69 -2.26 8.56 8.55
N CYS A 70 -1.47 7.96 7.66
CA CYS A 70 -1.17 6.54 7.66
C CYS A 70 0.17 6.24 8.32
N ASN A 71 0.12 5.65 9.51
CA ASN A 71 1.30 5.14 10.21
C ASN A 71 1.48 3.62 10.08
N LYS A 72 0.42 2.91 9.67
CA LYS A 72 0.39 1.45 9.50
C LYS A 72 -0.74 1.02 8.57
N ASP A 73 -0.59 -0.17 7.99
CA ASP A 73 -1.67 -0.84 7.27
C ASP A 73 -2.87 -1.11 8.18
N GLY A 74 -4.09 -0.91 7.66
CA GLY A 74 -5.35 -1.21 8.35
C GLY A 74 -6.39 -0.11 8.17
N CYS A 75 -7.57 -0.33 8.74
CA CYS A 75 -8.67 0.64 8.75
C CYS A 75 -8.99 1.09 10.17
N TYR A 76 -9.29 2.38 10.34
CA TYR A 76 -9.64 2.99 11.60
C TYR A 76 -10.68 4.11 11.39
N ASN A 77 -11.42 4.44 12.45
CA ASN A 77 -12.38 5.54 12.40
C ASN A 77 -11.61 6.87 12.45
N GLY A 78 -11.82 7.69 11.43
CA GLY A 78 -11.29 9.05 11.33
C GLY A 78 -12.28 10.09 11.86
N TYR A 79 -12.04 11.35 11.50
CA TYR A 79 -12.89 12.48 11.86
C TYR A 79 -14.28 12.37 11.22
N GLN A 80 -15.32 12.91 11.88
CA GLN A 80 -16.72 12.93 11.38
C GLN A 80 -17.27 11.56 10.93
N ASN A 81 -17.05 10.50 11.72
CA ASN A 81 -17.50 9.14 11.41
C ASN A 81 -17.01 8.60 10.05
N SER A 82 -15.90 9.13 9.54
CA SER A 82 -15.23 8.56 8.37
C SER A 82 -14.51 7.26 8.74
N LEU A 83 -14.43 6.33 7.78
CA LEU A 83 -13.57 5.16 7.87
C LEU A 83 -12.35 5.41 6.98
N VAL A 84 -11.17 5.49 7.59
CA VAL A 84 -9.90 5.68 6.90
C VAL A 84 -9.19 4.33 6.82
N CYS A 85 -8.81 3.92 5.62
CA CYS A 85 -8.03 2.71 5.36
C CYS A 85 -6.69 3.09 4.73
N CYS A 86 -5.63 2.52 5.28
CA CYS A 86 -4.24 2.71 4.89
C CYS A 86 -3.63 1.38 4.44
N CYS A 87 -2.79 1.41 3.41
CA CYS A 87 -2.04 0.24 2.98
C CYS A 87 -0.78 0.61 2.19
N SER A 88 0.28 -0.20 2.30
CA SER A 88 1.63 0.12 1.81
C SER A 88 2.04 -0.64 0.53
N LYS A 89 1.08 -1.14 -0.25
CA LYS A 89 1.33 -1.95 -1.45
C LYS A 89 0.74 -1.29 -2.70
N ASP A 90 1.30 -1.62 -3.86
CA ASP A 90 0.76 -1.19 -5.16
C ASP A 90 -0.74 -1.49 -5.27
N LEU A 91 -1.52 -0.46 -5.58
CA LEU A 91 -2.95 -0.47 -5.90
C LEU A 91 -3.83 -1.11 -4.81
N CYS A 92 -3.33 -1.14 -3.58
CA CYS A 92 -3.95 -1.85 -2.45
C CYS A 92 -5.25 -1.19 -1.97
N ASN A 93 -5.40 0.13 -2.19
CA ASN A 93 -6.57 0.89 -1.78
C ASN A 93 -7.82 0.62 -2.64
N SER A 94 -7.79 -0.34 -3.56
CA SER A 94 -8.97 -0.81 -4.30
C SER A 94 -10.00 -1.55 -3.46
N THR A 95 -9.58 -2.22 -2.38
CA THR A 95 -10.43 -3.12 -1.60
C THR A 95 -11.03 -2.42 -0.38
N SER A 96 -12.19 -2.89 0.10
CA SER A 96 -12.83 -2.41 1.34
C SER A 96 -12.43 -3.23 2.57
N ASN A 97 -11.68 -4.33 2.39
CA ASN A 97 -11.27 -5.23 3.46
C ASN A 97 -9.87 -5.76 3.16
N HIS A 98 -8.87 -5.24 3.87
CA HIS A 98 -7.57 -5.89 3.97
C HIS A 98 -7.73 -7.17 4.80
N SER A 99 -8.19 -8.25 4.15
CA SER A 99 -8.16 -9.57 4.73
C SER A 99 -6.70 -10.04 4.78
N THR A 100 -6.25 -10.42 5.97
CA THR A 100 -4.91 -10.85 6.42
C THR A 100 -4.34 -12.09 5.71
N ILE A 101 -4.86 -12.47 4.54
CA ILE A 101 -4.61 -13.75 3.87
C ILE A 101 -3.15 -13.92 3.40
N PHE A 102 -2.39 -12.85 3.23
CA PHE A 102 -1.01 -12.94 2.71
C PHE A 102 0.04 -13.45 3.71
N THR A 103 -0.29 -13.68 4.98
CA THR A 103 0.65 -14.24 5.96
C THR A 103 0.85 -15.75 5.84
N LEU A 104 -0.03 -16.48 5.16
CA LEU A 104 0.03 -17.96 5.07
C LEU A 104 0.76 -18.49 3.84
N LEU A 105 0.96 -17.67 2.80
CA LEU A 105 1.62 -18.09 1.57
C LEU A 105 3.10 -18.52 1.76
N PRO A 106 3.95 -17.83 2.55
CA PRO A 106 5.32 -18.27 2.75
C PRO A 106 5.42 -19.57 3.57
N LEU A 107 4.47 -19.86 4.46
CA LEU A 107 4.43 -21.09 5.24
C LEU A 107 4.07 -22.33 4.41
N LEU A 108 3.27 -22.16 3.35
CA LEU A 108 2.90 -23.22 2.42
C LEU A 108 4.07 -23.63 1.50
N LEU A 109 4.90 -22.67 1.07
CA LEU A 109 6.06 -22.95 0.22
C LEU A 109 7.16 -23.71 0.97
N ILE A 110 7.37 -23.44 2.25
CA ILE A 110 8.36 -24.15 3.08
C ILE A 110 8.02 -25.64 3.21
N LYS A 111 6.73 -26.00 3.27
CA LYS A 111 6.28 -27.40 3.35
C LYS A 111 6.36 -28.19 2.04
N ILE A 112 6.52 -27.52 0.89
CA ILE A 112 6.69 -28.18 -0.42
C ILE A 112 8.18 -28.37 -0.74
N LEU A 113 9.04 -27.57 -0.10
CA LEU A 113 10.50 -27.59 -0.27
C LEU A 113 11.23 -28.47 0.77
N ILE A 114 10.54 -28.92 1.82
CA ILE A 114 11.01 -29.89 2.82
C ILE A 114 10.31 -31.22 2.55
#